data_AF-A0A4V4HF53-F1
#
_entry.id   AF-A0A4V4HF53-F1
#
_cell.length_a   1.000
_cell.length_b   1.000
_cell.length_c   1.000
_cell.angle_alpha   90.00
_cell.angle_beta   90.00
_cell.angle_gamma   90.00
#
_symmetry.space_group_name_H-M   'P 1'
#
loop_
_entity.id
_entity.type
_entity.pdbx_description
1 polymer ?
#
loop_
_entity_poly.entity_id
_entity_poly.type
_entity_poly.pdbx_seq_one_letter_code
_entity_poly.pdbx_strand_id
1 'polypeptide(L)'
;MYQYYLDASVCYVYLSDVLEKEDPEDVKSSFRRSRWFTRGWTLQELLAPATAVFLDQSWTEVGTKWSLRDVISVITSIPGRVLKDGNIDRYSIAQRMSWAAWRETTRSEDQAYCLMGIFGVSMAPIYGEGGTKAFMRLQQEIIKISDDRSIFAWIAKEDEREEELSRGLLARSPCEFRASGDVGVSDTPLLGTRSSFSFNNNGLHIHLSLMPL
;
A
#
# COMPACT_ATOMS: atom_id res chain seq x y z
N MET A 1 7.28 -10.20 9.05
CA MET A 1 7.00 -10.98 7.83
C MET A 1 7.77 -10.42 6.65
N TYR A 2 7.61 -9.13 6.33
CA TYR A 2 8.38 -8.39 5.31
C TYR A 2 9.87 -8.74 5.20
N GLN A 3 10.61 -8.70 6.31
CA GLN A 3 12.06 -8.98 6.32
C GLN A 3 12.40 -10.37 5.73
N TYR A 4 11.57 -11.39 5.99
CA TYR A 4 11.81 -12.72 5.41
C TYR A 4 11.71 -12.71 3.88
N TYR A 5 10.81 -11.91 3.31
CA TYR A 5 10.72 -11.75 1.86
C TYR A 5 11.84 -10.87 1.31
N LEU A 6 12.24 -9.83 2.03
CA LEU A 6 13.34 -8.95 1.65
C LEU A 6 14.67 -9.70 1.59
N ASP A 7 14.92 -10.59 2.56
CA ASP A 7 16.15 -11.39 2.64
C ASP A 7 16.12 -12.63 1.72
N ALA A 8 14.97 -12.96 1.14
CA ALA A 8 14.85 -14.10 0.25
C ALA A 8 15.52 -13.83 -1.10
N SER A 9 16.35 -14.77 -1.56
CA SER A 9 16.95 -14.69 -2.90
C SER A 9 15.91 -14.80 -4.01
N VAL A 10 14.88 -15.62 -3.80
CA VAL A 10 13.76 -15.83 -4.73
C VAL A 10 12.47 -16.05 -3.93
N CYS A 11 11.39 -15.42 -4.35
CA CYS A 11 10.04 -15.69 -3.87
C CYS A 11 9.23 -16.43 -4.95
N TYR A 12 8.81 -17.66 -4.69
CA TYR A 12 7.91 -18.39 -5.59
C TYR A 12 6.45 -18.10 -5.23
N VAL A 13 5.71 -17.59 -6.20
CA VAL A 13 4.29 -17.23 -6.06
C VAL A 13 3.46 -18.25 -6.83
N TYR A 14 2.84 -19.17 -6.11
CA TYR A 14 1.93 -20.16 -6.69
C TYR A 14 0.51 -19.59 -6.81
N LEU A 15 0.00 -19.55 -8.05
CA LEU A 15 -1.30 -19.00 -8.40
C LEU A 15 -2.27 -20.14 -8.76
N SER A 16 -2.99 -20.61 -7.74
CA SER A 16 -3.94 -21.73 -7.89
C SER A 16 -5.12 -21.47 -8.83
N ASP A 17 -5.36 -20.21 -9.20
CA ASP A 17 -6.46 -19.74 -10.03
C ASP A 17 -6.02 -19.25 -11.42
N VAL A 18 -4.75 -19.50 -11.79
CA VAL A 18 -4.20 -19.18 -13.10
C VAL A 18 -4.11 -20.45 -13.96
N LEU A 19 -4.70 -20.39 -15.15
CA LEU A 19 -4.75 -21.48 -16.11
C LEU A 19 -3.43 -21.59 -16.87
N GLU A 20 -3.12 -22.80 -17.30
CA GLU A 20 -1.91 -23.10 -18.07
C GLU A 20 -1.92 -22.46 -19.46
N LYS A 21 -0.74 -22.08 -19.95
CA LYS A 21 -0.49 -21.60 -21.33
C LYS A 21 -1.31 -20.37 -21.76
N GLU A 22 -1.86 -19.61 -20.81
CA GLU A 22 -2.45 -18.31 -21.11
C GLU A 22 -1.36 -17.24 -21.29
N ASP A 23 -1.63 -16.27 -22.16
CA ASP A 23 -0.82 -15.06 -22.25
C ASP A 23 -1.18 -14.10 -21.10
N PRO A 24 -0.24 -13.79 -20.17
CA PRO A 24 -0.50 -12.86 -19.08
C PRO A 24 -0.85 -11.44 -19.57
N GLU A 25 -0.42 -11.06 -20.77
CA GLU A 25 -0.70 -9.74 -21.34
C GLU A 25 -2.17 -9.59 -21.79
N ASP A 26 -2.86 -10.70 -22.14
CA ASP A 26 -4.27 -10.68 -22.51
C ASP A 26 -5.12 -10.10 -21.37
N VAL A 27 -5.98 -9.13 -21.69
CA VAL A 27 -6.90 -8.44 -20.77
C VAL A 27 -7.83 -9.42 -20.05
N LYS A 28 -8.16 -10.56 -20.67
CA LYS A 28 -9.05 -11.58 -20.11
C LYS A 28 -8.32 -12.71 -19.39
N SER A 29 -6.99 -12.69 -19.35
CA SER A 29 -6.19 -13.73 -18.72
C SER A 29 -6.60 -13.96 -17.27
N SER A 30 -6.55 -15.22 -16.85
CA SER A 30 -6.70 -15.62 -15.45
C SER A 30 -5.60 -15.01 -14.58
N PHE A 31 -4.41 -14.78 -15.11
CA PHE A 31 -3.34 -14.05 -14.43
C PHE A 31 -3.81 -12.68 -13.94
N ARG A 32 -4.35 -11.84 -14.83
CA ARG A 32 -4.86 -10.50 -14.47
C ARG A 32 -5.98 -10.53 -13.44
N ARG A 33 -6.76 -11.62 -13.41
CA ARG A 33 -7.90 -11.80 -12.51
C ARG A 33 -7.55 -12.59 -11.26
N SER A 34 -6.28 -12.98 -11.08
CA SER A 34 -5.89 -13.79 -9.94
C SER A 34 -6.18 -13.08 -8.64
N ARG A 35 -6.80 -13.80 -7.70
CA ARG A 35 -7.05 -13.35 -6.33
C ARG A 35 -5.76 -12.97 -5.60
N TRP A 36 -4.59 -13.40 -6.07
CA TRP A 36 -3.33 -13.01 -5.47
C TRP A 36 -3.13 -11.49 -5.50
N PHE A 37 -3.57 -10.80 -6.56
CA PHE A 37 -3.46 -9.34 -6.65
C PHE A 37 -4.39 -8.58 -5.69
N THR A 38 -5.47 -9.21 -5.23
CA THR A 38 -6.44 -8.59 -4.33
C THR A 38 -6.22 -8.92 -2.87
N ARG A 39 -5.31 -9.84 -2.50
CA ARG A 39 -5.07 -10.17 -1.08
C ARG A 39 -4.15 -9.14 -0.41
N GLY A 40 -4.42 -8.74 0.83
CA GLY A 40 -3.61 -7.74 1.54
C GLY A 40 -2.13 -8.15 1.70
N TRP A 41 -1.88 -9.34 2.26
CA TRP A 41 -0.54 -9.84 2.58
C TRP A 41 0.39 -10.01 1.38
N THR A 42 -0.17 -10.28 0.20
CA THR A 42 0.63 -10.51 -1.02
C THR A 42 1.26 -9.23 -1.55
N LEU A 43 0.90 -8.05 -1.02
CA LEU A 43 1.59 -6.80 -1.34
C LEU A 43 3.04 -6.83 -0.86
N GLN A 44 3.28 -7.40 0.32
CA GLN A 44 4.64 -7.59 0.83
C GLN A 44 5.40 -8.62 0.00
N GLU A 45 4.73 -9.71 -0.39
CA GLU A 45 5.29 -10.74 -1.28
C GLU A 45 5.71 -10.16 -2.64
N LEU A 46 5.00 -9.15 -3.14
CA LEU A 46 5.33 -8.48 -4.40
C LEU A 46 6.51 -7.51 -4.26
N LEU A 47 6.48 -6.67 -3.22
CA LEU A 47 7.37 -5.52 -3.10
C LEU A 47 8.72 -5.86 -2.48
N ALA A 48 8.73 -6.71 -1.45
CA ALA A 48 9.93 -6.97 -0.65
C ALA A 48 11.02 -7.77 -1.37
N PRO A 49 10.74 -8.93 -2.03
CA PRO A 49 11.80 -9.75 -2.58
C PRO A 49 12.37 -9.11 -3.85
N ALA A 50 13.70 -9.21 -4.06
CA ALA A 50 14.32 -8.73 -5.29
C ALA A 50 13.78 -9.48 -6.52
N THR A 51 13.63 -10.80 -6.40
CA THR A 51 13.14 -11.68 -7.46
C THR A 51 11.88 -12.41 -7.00
N ALA A 52 10.82 -12.37 -7.80
CA ALA A 52 9.67 -13.26 -7.63
C ALA A 52 9.36 -13.99 -8.94
N VAL A 53 9.00 -15.27 -8.84
CA VAL A 53 8.64 -16.14 -9.96
C VAL A 53 7.18 -16.57 -9.77
N PHE A 54 6.34 -16.28 -10.75
CA PHE A 54 4.93 -16.64 -10.75
C PHE A 54 4.75 -18.00 -11.42
N LEU A 55 4.06 -18.89 -10.72
CA LEU A 55 3.74 -20.25 -11.15
C LEU A 55 2.23 -20.40 -11.27
N ASP A 56 1.76 -21.05 -12.32
CA ASP A 56 0.34 -21.36 -12.51
C ASP A 56 -0.12 -22.55 -11.65
N GLN A 57 -1.40 -22.94 -11.78
CA GLN A 57 -1.97 -24.09 -11.05
C GLN A 57 -1.28 -25.44 -11.34
N SER A 58 -0.55 -25.53 -12.45
CA SER A 58 0.20 -26.72 -12.88
C SER A 58 1.69 -26.62 -12.49
N TRP A 59 2.06 -25.66 -11.63
CA TRP A 59 3.45 -25.37 -11.24
C TRP A 59 4.36 -24.99 -12.40
N THR A 60 3.79 -24.50 -13.50
CA THR A 60 4.53 -24.02 -14.68
C THR A 60 4.80 -22.53 -14.54
N GLU A 61 6.00 -22.10 -14.95
CA GLU A 61 6.37 -20.68 -14.91
C GLU A 61 5.50 -19.85 -15.86
N VAL A 62 4.82 -18.86 -15.28
CA VAL A 62 4.10 -17.80 -16.01
C VAL A 62 5.06 -16.67 -16.37
N GLY A 63 6.00 -16.38 -15.47
CA GLY A 63 7.05 -15.40 -15.66
C GLY A 63 7.60 -14.86 -14.34
N THR A 64 8.48 -13.88 -14.43
CA THR A 64 9.09 -13.22 -13.27
C THR A 64 8.45 -11.87 -12.99
N LYS A 65 8.63 -11.33 -11.78
CA LYS A 65 8.26 -9.95 -11.43
C LYS A 65 8.81 -8.93 -12.42
N TRP A 66 10.01 -9.17 -12.94
CA TRP A 66 10.64 -8.29 -13.92
C TRP A 66 10.05 -8.43 -15.32
N SER A 67 9.86 -9.66 -15.81
CA SER A 67 9.29 -9.89 -17.15
C SER A 67 7.82 -9.48 -17.23
N LEU A 68 7.08 -9.60 -16.14
CA LEU A 68 5.65 -9.25 -16.05
C LEU A 68 5.41 -7.85 -15.46
N ARG A 69 6.46 -7.02 -15.29
CA ARG A 69 6.37 -5.73 -14.57
C ARG A 69 5.29 -4.81 -15.13
N ASP A 70 5.13 -4.78 -16.45
CA ASP A 70 4.25 -3.82 -17.12
C ASP A 70 2.79 -4.26 -16.92
N VAL A 71 2.52 -5.56 -17.02
CA VAL A 71 1.21 -6.16 -16.68
C VAL A 71 0.87 -5.99 -15.20
N ILE A 72 1.82 -6.30 -14.29
CA ILE A 72 1.64 -6.14 -12.84
C ILE A 72 1.38 -4.67 -12.50
N SER A 73 2.09 -3.73 -13.12
CA SER A 73 1.91 -2.30 -12.92
C SER A 73 0.51 -1.86 -13.31
N VAL A 74 -0.03 -2.36 -14.43
CA VAL A 74 -1.41 -2.09 -14.84
C VAL A 74 -2.44 -2.67 -13.86
N ILE A 75 -2.22 -3.90 -13.36
CA ILE A 75 -3.17 -4.54 -12.42
C ILE A 75 -3.20 -3.82 -11.06
N THR A 76 -2.04 -3.43 -10.56
CA THR A 76 -1.87 -3.01 -9.15
C THR A 76 -1.76 -1.50 -8.98
N SER A 77 -1.63 -0.75 -10.07
CA SER A 77 -1.24 0.68 -10.08
C SER A 77 0.09 0.96 -9.39
N ILE A 78 0.91 -0.07 -9.17
CA ILE A 78 2.25 0.06 -8.60
C ILE A 78 3.21 0.43 -9.74
N PRO A 79 4.00 1.52 -9.62
CA PRO A 79 4.89 1.92 -10.71
C PRO A 79 5.92 0.85 -11.06
N GLY A 80 6.11 0.54 -12.35
CA GLY A 80 7.07 -0.47 -12.79
C GLY A 80 8.52 -0.24 -12.30
N ARG A 81 8.87 1.01 -11.96
CA ARG A 81 10.17 1.33 -11.34
C ARG A 81 10.35 0.64 -9.98
N VAL A 82 9.35 0.64 -9.11
CA VAL A 82 9.49 -0.02 -7.78
C VAL A 82 9.54 -1.53 -7.91
N LEU A 83 8.86 -2.10 -8.92
CA LEU A 83 8.95 -3.52 -9.24
C LEU A 83 10.35 -3.91 -9.75
N LYS A 84 11.11 -2.94 -10.28
CA LYS A 84 12.49 -3.12 -10.74
C LYS A 84 13.51 -3.01 -9.61
N ASP A 85 13.49 -1.90 -8.89
CA ASP A 85 14.56 -1.54 -7.95
C ASP A 85 14.21 -1.85 -6.49
N GLY A 86 12.95 -2.20 -6.18
CA GLY A 86 12.48 -2.50 -4.83
C GLY A 86 12.48 -1.30 -3.89
N ASN A 87 12.81 -0.09 -4.37
CA ASN A 87 12.99 1.06 -3.51
C ASN A 87 11.65 1.79 -3.29
N ILE A 88 10.93 1.33 -2.26
CA ILE A 88 9.64 1.91 -1.85
C ILE A 88 9.79 3.26 -1.14
N ASP A 89 10.98 3.59 -0.63
CA ASP A 89 11.22 4.81 0.17
C ASP A 89 11.17 6.10 -0.65
N ARG A 90 11.24 5.98 -1.99
CA ARG A 90 11.06 7.10 -2.93
C ARG A 90 9.61 7.55 -3.07
N TYR A 91 8.67 6.77 -2.57
CA TYR A 91 7.24 7.01 -2.73
C TYR A 91 6.65 7.50 -1.42
N SER A 92 5.73 8.45 -1.53
CA SER A 92 5.07 9.02 -0.38
C SER A 92 4.25 7.97 0.38
N ILE A 93 3.87 8.30 1.61
CA ILE A 93 2.93 7.49 2.39
C ILE A 93 1.62 7.29 1.61
N ALA A 94 1.07 8.35 1.02
CA ALA A 94 -0.15 8.26 0.22
C ALA A 94 -0.05 7.27 -0.93
N GLN A 95 1.05 7.30 -1.68
CA GLN A 95 1.28 6.38 -2.80
C GLN A 95 1.40 4.94 -2.31
N ARG A 96 2.15 4.72 -1.23
CA ARG A 96 2.28 3.38 -0.64
C ARG A 96 0.95 2.86 -0.10
N MET A 97 0.12 3.72 0.49
CA MET A 97 -1.24 3.38 0.92
C MET A 97 -2.15 3.06 -0.26
N SER A 98 -2.02 3.78 -1.38
CA SER A 98 -2.85 3.55 -2.57
C SER A 98 -2.61 2.17 -3.19
N TRP A 99 -1.42 1.60 -3.06
CA TRP A 99 -1.10 0.23 -3.51
C TRP A 99 -1.87 -0.86 -2.75
N ALA A 100 -2.39 -0.53 -1.56
CA ALA A 100 -3.21 -1.40 -0.73
C ALA A 100 -4.72 -1.10 -0.86
N ALA A 101 -5.11 -0.04 -1.57
CA ALA A 101 -6.48 0.47 -1.58
C ALA A 101 -7.52 -0.52 -2.11
N TRP A 102 -7.11 -1.38 -3.05
CA TRP A 102 -7.96 -2.39 -3.70
C TRP A 102 -7.74 -3.80 -3.15
N ARG A 103 -7.02 -3.92 -2.03
CA ARG A 103 -6.72 -5.21 -1.41
C ARG A 103 -7.66 -5.49 -0.24
N GLU A 104 -7.96 -6.77 -0.09
CA GLU A 104 -8.89 -7.32 0.89
C GLU A 104 -8.16 -8.27 1.84
N THR A 105 -8.66 -8.30 3.08
CA THR A 105 -8.14 -9.18 4.13
C THR A 105 -9.27 -9.95 4.79
N THR A 106 -9.00 -11.20 5.15
CA THR A 106 -10.00 -12.04 5.84
C THR A 106 -10.34 -11.51 7.22
N ARG A 107 -9.33 -11.06 7.97
CA ARG A 107 -9.52 -10.32 9.21
C ARG A 107 -9.47 -8.84 8.92
N SER A 108 -10.41 -8.08 9.45
CA SER A 108 -10.49 -6.64 9.19
C SER A 108 -9.23 -5.89 9.63
N GLU A 109 -8.60 -6.31 10.72
CA GLU A 109 -7.39 -5.74 11.30
C GLU A 109 -6.14 -5.99 10.45
N ASP A 110 -6.12 -7.06 9.67
CA ASP A 110 -5.00 -7.36 8.79
C ASP A 110 -4.83 -6.31 7.70
N GLN A 111 -5.86 -5.49 7.38
CA GLN A 111 -5.71 -4.33 6.50
C GLN A 111 -4.62 -3.35 6.98
N ALA A 112 -4.37 -3.33 8.29
CA ALA A 112 -3.30 -2.57 8.91
C ALA A 112 -2.03 -3.40 9.05
N TYR A 113 -2.14 -4.63 9.59
CA TYR A 113 -0.97 -5.43 9.92
C TYR A 113 -0.18 -5.90 8.70
N CYS A 114 -0.86 -6.11 7.56
CA CYS A 114 -0.20 -6.43 6.29
C CYS A 114 0.57 -5.25 5.68
N LEU A 115 0.53 -4.05 6.28
CA LEU A 115 1.25 -2.88 5.80
C LEU A 115 2.44 -2.49 6.69
N MET A 116 2.54 -3.05 7.90
CA MET A 116 3.59 -2.68 8.87
C MET A 116 5.00 -2.70 8.27
N GLY A 117 5.33 -3.74 7.50
CA GLY A 117 6.65 -3.88 6.88
C GLY A 117 6.91 -2.91 5.73
N ILE A 118 5.88 -2.51 4.98
CA ILE A 118 5.97 -1.53 3.89
C ILE A 118 6.28 -0.14 4.46
N PHE A 119 5.81 0.14 5.67
CA PHE A 119 6.04 1.41 6.35
C PHE A 119 7.15 1.36 7.40
N GLY A 120 7.82 0.22 7.58
CA GLY A 120 8.89 0.08 8.56
C GLY A 120 8.46 0.30 10.01
N VAL A 121 7.18 0.08 10.34
CA VAL A 121 6.64 0.25 11.69
C VAL A 121 6.43 -1.11 12.37
N SER A 122 6.39 -1.09 13.70
CA SER A 122 6.09 -2.27 14.51
C SER A 122 5.02 -1.93 15.54
N MET A 123 3.92 -2.68 15.53
CA MET A 123 2.84 -2.60 16.51
C MET A 123 2.34 -3.99 16.88
N ALA A 124 1.94 -4.18 18.14
CA ALA A 124 1.34 -5.43 18.58
C ALA A 124 -0.04 -5.65 17.92
N PRO A 125 -0.28 -6.80 17.26
CA PRO A 125 -1.60 -7.17 16.75
C PRO A 125 -2.60 -7.35 17.89
N ILE A 126 -3.78 -6.74 17.77
CA ILE A 126 -4.91 -6.86 18.70
C ILE A 126 -6.15 -7.28 17.90
N TYR A 127 -6.31 -8.58 17.69
CA TYR A 127 -7.50 -9.10 17.01
C TYR A 127 -8.75 -8.88 17.87
N GLY A 128 -9.80 -8.32 17.27
CA GLY A 128 -11.02 -7.89 17.96
C GLY A 128 -11.08 -6.39 18.21
N GLU A 129 -10.03 -5.61 17.93
CA GLU A 129 -10.09 -4.15 18.01
C GLU A 129 -10.91 -3.51 16.86
N GLY A 130 -11.09 -4.27 15.77
CA GLY A 130 -11.77 -3.82 14.56
C GLY A 130 -10.82 -3.13 13.58
N GLY A 131 -11.03 -3.39 12.29
CA GLY A 131 -10.13 -2.94 11.22
C GLY A 131 -9.85 -1.43 11.22
N THR A 132 -10.87 -0.60 11.44
CA THR A 132 -10.71 0.86 11.48
C THR A 132 -9.76 1.30 12.58
N LYS A 133 -9.88 0.74 13.79
CA LYS A 133 -9.00 1.09 14.92
C LYS A 133 -7.58 0.60 14.68
N ALA A 134 -7.42 -0.62 14.15
CA ALA A 134 -6.11 -1.15 13.76
C ALA A 134 -5.41 -0.26 12.72
N PHE A 135 -6.15 0.23 11.71
CA PHE A 135 -5.61 1.08 10.66
C PHE A 135 -5.30 2.50 11.13
N MET A 136 -6.08 3.06 12.06
CA MET A 136 -5.75 4.31 12.72
C MET A 136 -4.48 4.19 13.57
N ARG A 137 -4.30 3.08 14.30
CA ARG A 137 -3.06 2.81 15.04
C ARG A 137 -1.85 2.70 14.11
N LEU A 138 -1.99 2.05 12.95
CA LEU A 138 -0.93 2.01 11.94
C LEU A 138 -0.51 3.43 11.53
N GLN A 139 -1.46 4.30 11.17
CA GLN A 139 -1.17 5.69 10.82
C GLN A 139 -0.48 6.44 11.97
N GLN A 140 -0.90 6.22 13.22
CA GLN A 140 -0.23 6.81 14.39
C GLN A 140 1.22 6.34 14.53
N GLU A 141 1.53 5.06 14.32
CA GLU A 141 2.91 4.58 14.33
C GLU A 141 3.74 5.19 13.19
N ILE A 142 3.16 5.37 12.01
CA ILE A 142 3.85 6.01 10.87
C ILE A 142 4.16 7.48 11.19
N ILE A 143 3.20 8.22 11.76
CA ILE A 143 3.36 9.63 12.16
C ILE A 143 4.51 9.82 13.15
N LYS A 144 4.78 8.84 14.03
CA LYS A 144 5.88 8.95 15.00
C LYS A 144 7.27 8.93 14.34
N ILE A 145 7.38 8.40 13.13
CA ILE A 145 8.67 8.17 12.46
C ILE A 145 8.80 8.90 11.12
N SER A 146 7.78 9.65 10.69
CA SER A 146 7.76 10.30 9.38
C SER A 146 7.07 11.66 9.42
N ASP A 147 7.71 12.64 8.76
CA ASP A 147 7.17 13.98 8.50
C ASP A 147 6.44 14.08 7.15
N ASP A 148 6.23 12.96 6.45
CA ASP A 148 5.54 12.94 5.17
C ASP A 148 4.03 13.23 5.35
N ARG A 149 3.65 14.42 4.93
CA ARG A 149 2.29 14.99 5.06
C ARG A 149 1.26 14.28 4.19
N SER A 150 1.69 13.50 3.21
CA SER A 150 0.80 12.73 2.34
C SER A 150 -0.02 11.70 3.13
N ILE A 151 0.35 11.38 4.38
CA ILE A 151 -0.50 10.60 5.30
C ILE A 151 -1.90 11.20 5.50
N PHE A 152 -2.08 12.50 5.28
CA PHE A 152 -3.37 13.19 5.34
C PHE A 152 -4.06 13.36 3.98
N ALA A 153 -3.45 12.89 2.89
CA ALA A 153 -3.95 13.06 1.52
C ALA A 153 -4.87 11.90 1.09
N TRP A 154 -5.91 11.64 1.87
CA TRP A 154 -6.96 10.65 1.58
C TRP A 154 -8.30 11.35 1.30
N ILE A 155 -9.24 10.69 0.61
CA ILE A 155 -10.61 11.22 0.49
C ILE A 155 -11.67 10.29 1.06
N ALA A 156 -12.67 10.93 1.65
CA ALA A 156 -13.86 10.33 2.21
C ALA A 156 -14.70 9.56 1.19
N LYS A 157 -15.33 8.46 1.61
CA LYS A 157 -16.41 7.86 0.81
C LYS A 157 -17.66 8.72 0.91
N GLU A 158 -18.28 9.00 -0.24
CA GLU A 158 -19.49 9.83 -0.33
C GLU A 158 -20.73 9.18 0.29
N ASP A 159 -20.80 7.85 0.35
CA ASP A 159 -21.97 7.09 0.83
C ASP A 159 -22.08 6.96 2.37
N GLU A 160 -21.19 7.60 3.13
CA GLU A 160 -21.33 7.64 4.59
C GLU A 160 -22.47 8.59 4.95
N ARG A 161 -23.68 8.02 5.19
CA ARG A 161 -24.83 8.75 5.74
C ARG A 161 -24.36 9.69 6.84
N GLU A 162 -24.78 10.95 6.76
CA GLU A 162 -24.42 12.07 7.64
C GLU A 162 -24.56 11.79 9.16
N GLU A 163 -25.14 10.66 9.56
CA GLU A 163 -25.38 10.25 10.95
C GLU A 163 -24.10 9.87 11.72
N GLU A 164 -22.96 9.60 11.07
CA GLU A 164 -21.65 9.54 11.74
C GLU A 164 -20.96 10.92 11.71
N LEU A 165 -21.57 11.90 12.40
CA LEU A 165 -21.21 13.33 12.46
C LEU A 165 -19.79 13.69 12.96
N SER A 166 -18.85 12.74 13.07
CA SER A 166 -17.47 13.06 13.44
C SER A 166 -16.47 12.27 12.60
N ARG A 167 -16.01 12.89 11.52
CA ARG A 167 -14.88 12.41 10.76
C ARG A 167 -13.59 12.90 11.39
N GLY A 168 -12.71 11.96 11.73
CA GLY A 168 -11.39 12.27 12.28
C GLY A 168 -10.39 12.67 11.19
N LEU A 169 -9.18 13.03 11.63
CA LEU A 169 -8.06 13.38 10.77
C LEU A 169 -7.45 12.18 10.02
N LEU A 170 -7.59 10.97 10.57
CA LEU A 170 -6.98 9.76 10.04
C LEU A 170 -7.99 8.95 9.23
N ALA A 171 -7.50 8.34 8.15
CA ALA A 171 -8.29 7.48 7.30
C ALA A 171 -8.76 6.23 8.05
N ARG A 172 -9.90 5.65 7.63
CA ARG A 172 -10.49 4.46 8.23
C ARG A 172 -9.99 3.15 7.62
N SER A 173 -9.50 3.21 6.39
CA SER A 173 -8.96 2.04 5.66
C SER A 173 -8.07 2.48 4.49
N PRO A 174 -7.24 1.58 3.93
CA PRO A 174 -6.43 1.89 2.76
C PRO A 174 -7.22 2.38 1.54
N CYS A 175 -8.49 1.97 1.39
CA CYS A 175 -9.30 2.33 0.22
C CYS A 175 -9.59 3.84 0.11
N GLU A 176 -9.44 4.61 1.18
CA GLU A 176 -9.57 6.07 1.17
C GLU A 176 -8.37 6.76 0.50
N PHE A 177 -7.27 6.03 0.28
CA PHE A 177 -6.11 6.49 -0.48
C PHE A 177 -6.17 6.07 -1.97
N ARG A 178 -7.31 5.52 -2.45
CA ARG A 178 -7.43 5.01 -3.83
C ARG A 178 -7.09 6.03 -4.93
N ALA A 179 -7.32 7.31 -4.65
CA ALA A 179 -7.06 8.42 -5.59
C ALA A 179 -5.74 9.15 -5.30
N SER A 180 -4.91 8.61 -4.40
CA SER A 180 -3.71 9.27 -3.90
C SER A 180 -2.41 8.74 -4.53
N GLY A 181 -2.51 7.94 -5.60
CA GLY A 181 -1.37 7.33 -6.29
C GLY A 181 -0.41 8.33 -6.96
N ASP A 182 -0.88 9.54 -7.24
CA ASP A 182 -0.09 10.63 -7.83
C ASP A 182 0.38 11.67 -6.80
N VAL A 183 0.09 11.46 -5.51
CA VAL A 183 0.51 12.37 -4.43
C VAL A 183 1.97 12.11 -4.10
N GLY A 184 2.88 12.76 -4.81
CA GLY A 184 4.33 12.64 -4.60
C GLY A 184 4.83 13.22 -3.26
N VAL A 185 6.10 12.96 -2.96
CA VAL A 185 6.81 13.60 -1.84
C VAL A 185 6.97 15.10 -2.15
N SER A 186 6.66 15.95 -1.17
CA SER A 186 6.81 17.40 -1.33
C SER A 186 8.29 17.80 -1.18
N ASP A 187 8.95 18.08 -2.31
CA ASP A 187 10.33 18.58 -2.34
C ASP A 187 10.44 20.09 -2.08
N THR A 188 9.38 20.75 -1.58
CA THR A 188 9.31 22.22 -1.58
C THR A 188 10.36 22.83 -0.63
N PRO A 189 11.40 23.52 -1.14
CA PRO A 189 12.42 24.16 -0.29
C PRO A 189 11.86 25.38 0.47
N LEU A 190 10.65 25.85 0.09
CA LEU A 190 10.02 27.07 0.60
C LEU A 190 9.70 27.03 2.10
N LEU A 191 9.55 25.85 2.69
CA LEU A 191 9.20 25.70 4.10
C LEU A 191 10.42 25.60 5.02
N GLY A 192 11.61 25.30 4.49
CA GLY A 192 12.82 25.10 5.31
C GLY A 192 12.56 24.18 6.50
N THR A 193 12.81 24.66 7.72
CA THR A 193 12.58 23.94 8.99
C THR A 193 11.10 23.80 9.38
N ARG A 194 10.17 24.44 8.67
CA ARG A 194 8.70 24.29 8.84
C ARG A 194 8.13 23.16 7.99
N SER A 195 8.98 22.28 7.44
CA SER A 195 8.56 21.13 6.64
C SER A 195 7.93 20.02 7.49
N SER A 196 8.27 19.91 8.78
CA SER A 196 7.68 18.91 9.68
C SER A 196 6.30 19.30 10.20
N PHE A 197 5.50 18.30 10.53
CA PHE A 197 4.25 18.46 11.28
C PHE A 197 4.40 17.83 12.66
N SER A 198 3.63 18.26 13.64
CA SER A 198 3.60 17.62 14.96
C SER A 198 2.20 17.20 15.33
N PHE A 199 2.10 16.03 15.95
CA PHE A 199 0.86 15.46 16.46
C PHE A 199 0.99 15.27 17.96
N ASN A 200 0.18 15.99 18.74
CA ASN A 200 0.20 15.94 20.20
C ASN A 200 -1.23 15.89 20.75
N ASN A 201 -1.38 15.93 22.08
CA ASN A 201 -2.69 15.86 22.74
C ASN A 201 -3.61 17.05 22.38
N ASN A 202 -3.07 18.13 21.81
CA ASN A 202 -3.82 19.29 21.32
C ASN A 202 -4.16 19.19 19.81
N GLY A 203 -3.80 18.09 19.15
CA GLY A 203 -4.12 17.83 17.74
C GLY A 203 -2.93 17.93 16.79
N LEU A 204 -3.24 18.20 15.52
CA LEU A 204 -2.27 18.34 14.44
C LEU A 204 -1.83 19.81 14.31
N HIS A 205 -0.52 20.02 14.30
CA HIS A 205 0.08 21.29 13.91
C HIS A 205 0.92 21.08 12.64
N ILE A 206 0.50 21.69 11.53
CA ILE A 206 1.12 21.55 10.21
C ILE A 206 1.27 22.92 9.53
N HIS A 207 2.39 23.13 8.84
CA HIS A 207 2.62 24.34 8.05
C HIS A 207 2.47 24.04 6.56
N LEU A 208 1.46 24.60 5.91
CA LEU A 208 1.22 24.44 4.49
C LEU A 208 1.52 25.74 3.74
N SER A 209 2.18 25.64 2.59
CA SER A 209 2.35 26.77 1.68
C SER A 209 1.05 26.99 0.92
N LEU A 210 0.52 28.20 0.98
CA LEU A 210 -0.58 28.62 0.11
C LEU A 210 0.03 29.06 -1.23
N MET A 211 -0.40 28.43 -2.32
CA MET A 211 -0.11 28.93 -3.67
C MET A 211 -1.31 29.71 -4.18
N PRO A 212 -1.14 30.94 -4.66
CA PRO A 212 -2.22 31.66 -5.33
C PRO A 212 -2.63 30.90 -6.61
N LEU A 213 -3.94 30.80 -6.83
CA LEU A 213 -4.56 30.19 -8.01
C LEU A 213 -4.37 31.07 -9.25
#